data_AF-A0A9Q0NGN9-F1
#
_entry.id   AF-A0A9Q0NGN9-F1
#
_cell.length_a   1.000
_cell.length_b   1.000
_cell.length_c   1.000
_cell.angle_alpha   90.00
_cell.angle_beta   90.00
_cell.angle_gamma   90.00
#
_symmetry.space_group_name_H-M   'P 1'
#
loop_
_entity.id
_entity.type
_entity.pdbx_description
1 polymer ?
#
loop_
_entity_poly.entity_id
_entity_poly.type
_entity_poly.pdbx_seq_one_letter_code
_entity_poly.pdbx_strand_id
1 'polypeptide(L)'
;MENCLIAVSAATDDFFFSEKYIPTPVHVPAAFIHNGSYFPKLDHFRPQDTRTVTFHYRLNLDHYRFGGPIYIFVNGADETTTEWIEIEQAVADIATLVTTLYDHLGKDEPVPVILWGTGYGATLATFARKKFPHLITGVFASSGTFRAEVFDTSYHDSLSGNLLRLGSLDCHSRVRNAFDVLLYLFENNQGEYIRDRLRLCGIVDPDDTQEVGLLFELFIDLISNYIRQQQLFGITSFCRDMQYYPADNLNNLIRWAVYVHGYEFEDCLNTNYTQLIGRLADTNWETSVYPRLRMYAYLRCTQIAAFRITSDYDMTAFPSLLDAEYHFRFCEDIFGERFGSW
;
A
#
# COMPACT_ATOMS: atom_id res chain seq x y z
N MET A 1 -23.30 -10.29 11.80
CA MET A 1 -22.65 -11.35 11.03
C MET A 1 -21.22 -11.56 11.60
N GLU A 2 -20.87 -12.76 12.14
CA GLU A 2 -19.59 -13.29 12.77
C GLU A 2 -18.59 -14.15 11.97
N ASN A 3 -17.29 -14.02 12.15
CA ASN A 3 -16.42 -15.20 12.10
C ASN A 3 -15.05 -14.79 12.62
N CYS A 4 -14.72 -15.19 13.85
CA CYS A 4 -13.36 -14.96 14.32
C CYS A 4 -12.42 -16.02 13.75
N LEU A 5 -11.67 -15.59 12.76
CA LEU A 5 -10.23 -15.60 12.95
C LEU A 5 -9.91 -14.81 14.23
N ILE A 6 -9.08 -15.34 15.13
CA ILE A 6 -8.64 -14.58 16.30
C ILE A 6 -7.77 -13.41 15.81
N ALA A 7 -8.34 -12.22 15.85
CA ALA A 7 -7.75 -10.97 15.40
C ALA A 7 -7.72 -9.99 16.56
N VAL A 8 -6.60 -9.94 17.27
CA VAL A 8 -6.27 -8.78 18.12
C VAL A 8 -6.00 -7.60 17.19
N SER A 9 -7.05 -6.86 16.84
CA SER A 9 -6.94 -5.71 15.96
C SER A 9 -6.44 -4.51 16.75
N ALA A 10 -5.17 -4.17 16.58
CA ALA A 10 -4.63 -2.86 16.98
C ALA A 10 -4.92 -1.86 15.86
N ALA A 11 -6.14 -1.31 15.84
CA ALA A 11 -6.53 -0.24 14.91
C ALA A 11 -7.43 0.75 15.65
N THR A 12 -7.24 2.01 15.31
CA THR A 12 -8.30 3.00 15.39
C THR A 12 -9.00 3.05 14.02
N ASP A 13 -10.28 2.69 14.05
CA ASP A 13 -11.30 2.79 12.99
C ASP A 13 -11.27 1.83 11.77
N ASP A 14 -11.96 0.69 11.94
CA ASP A 14 -12.99 0.09 11.07
C ASP A 14 -12.83 -0.03 9.52
N PHE A 15 -11.64 0.02 8.92
CA PHE A 15 -11.47 -0.11 7.44
C PHE A 15 -11.04 -1.48 6.85
N PHE A 16 -11.00 -2.57 7.64
CA PHE A 16 -10.44 -3.87 7.19
C PHE A 16 -11.41 -5.04 6.98
N PHE A 17 -12.70 -4.78 6.69
CA PHE A 17 -13.66 -5.84 6.30
C PHE A 17 -14.61 -5.40 5.17
N SER A 18 -14.12 -5.35 3.92
CA SER A 18 -15.03 -5.25 2.77
C SER A 18 -15.80 -6.56 2.58
N GLU A 19 -17.13 -6.48 2.47
CA GLU A 19 -18.08 -7.60 2.63
C GLU A 19 -17.96 -8.75 1.61
N LYS A 20 -17.05 -8.65 0.63
CA LYS A 20 -17.09 -9.44 -0.61
C LYS A 20 -16.35 -10.79 -0.54
N TYR A 21 -15.48 -11.02 0.45
CA TYR A 21 -14.69 -12.27 0.61
C TYR A 21 -14.72 -12.89 2.01
N ILE A 22 -15.55 -12.36 2.90
CA ILE A 22 -15.75 -12.95 4.22
C ILE A 22 -16.88 -13.97 4.07
N PRO A 23 -16.71 -15.26 4.45
CA PRO A 23 -17.83 -16.18 4.56
C PRO A 23 -18.86 -15.53 5.47
N THR A 24 -20.08 -15.30 4.94
CA THR A 24 -21.20 -14.56 5.58
C THR A 24 -21.08 -14.71 7.07
N PRO A 25 -20.64 -13.66 7.78
CA PRO A 25 -20.25 -13.94 9.12
C PRO A 25 -21.55 -14.36 9.93
N VAL A 26 -21.58 -15.30 10.90
CA VAL A 26 -22.76 -15.80 11.67
C VAL A 26 -23.31 -14.80 12.73
N HIS A 27 -23.11 -14.89 14.07
CA HIS A 27 -23.23 -13.68 14.95
C HIS A 27 -22.50 -13.73 16.32
N VAL A 28 -21.36 -13.01 16.50
CA VAL A 28 -20.56 -13.09 17.74
C VAL A 28 -21.37 -12.40 18.81
N PRO A 29 -21.72 -13.09 19.91
CA PRO A 29 -22.36 -12.45 21.04
C PRO A 29 -21.40 -11.40 21.62
N ALA A 30 -21.89 -10.17 21.80
CA ALA A 30 -21.09 -9.05 22.31
C ALA A 30 -20.40 -9.35 23.67
N ALA A 31 -20.91 -10.33 24.42
CA ALA A 31 -20.32 -10.82 25.66
C ALA A 31 -18.91 -11.45 25.52
N PHE A 32 -18.49 -11.84 24.31
CA PHE A 32 -17.16 -12.41 24.03
C PHE A 32 -16.19 -11.41 23.39
N ILE A 33 -16.65 -10.19 23.08
CA ILE A 33 -15.83 -9.12 22.52
C ILE A 33 -15.42 -8.18 23.66
N HIS A 34 -14.11 -8.04 23.87
CA HIS A 34 -13.55 -7.16 24.88
C HIS A 34 -12.65 -6.12 24.22
N ASN A 35 -12.87 -4.84 24.54
CA ASN A 35 -11.96 -3.77 24.17
C ASN A 35 -10.92 -3.60 25.29
N GLY A 36 -9.65 -3.48 24.91
CA GLY A 36 -8.56 -3.19 25.82
C GLY A 36 -7.64 -2.11 25.27
N SER A 37 -6.71 -1.67 26.11
CA SER A 37 -5.62 -0.76 25.72
C SER A 37 -4.30 -1.30 26.25
N TYR A 38 -3.21 -0.97 25.57
CA TYR A 38 -1.85 -1.18 26.05
C TYR A 38 -1.02 0.09 25.86
N PHE A 39 0.04 0.21 26.67
CA PHE A 39 0.78 1.46 26.85
C PHE A 39 2.28 1.24 26.63
N PRO A 40 2.72 0.99 25.38
CA PRO A 40 4.14 0.90 25.08
C PRO A 40 4.82 2.25 25.27
N LYS A 41 6.14 2.23 25.37
CA LYS A 41 6.95 3.45 25.34
C LYS A 41 6.76 4.16 24.00
N LEU A 42 6.77 5.49 24.03
CA LEU A 42 6.87 6.31 22.82
C LEU A 42 8.21 6.11 22.10
N ASP A 43 9.26 5.74 22.83
CA ASP A 43 10.56 5.39 22.28
C ASP A 43 11.17 4.21 23.07
N HIS A 44 11.22 3.03 22.44
CA HIS A 44 11.80 1.82 23.03
C HIS A 44 13.34 1.84 23.02
N PHE A 45 13.97 2.67 22.18
CA PHE A 45 15.41 2.75 22.00
C PHE A 45 16.09 3.85 22.81
N ARG A 46 15.30 4.68 23.52
CA ARG A 46 15.77 5.65 24.51
C ARG A 46 15.39 5.22 25.94
N PRO A 47 16.30 4.57 26.70
CA PRO A 47 15.99 4.01 28.01
C PRO A 47 15.47 5.03 29.04
N GLN A 48 15.90 6.29 28.92
CA GLN A 48 15.51 7.39 29.81
C GLN A 48 14.14 8.00 29.45
N ASP A 49 13.58 7.66 28.28
CA ASP A 49 12.22 8.08 27.96
C ASP A 49 11.21 7.22 28.74
N THR A 50 10.24 7.92 29.33
CA THR A 50 9.17 7.36 30.16
C THR A 50 7.79 7.70 29.60
N ARG A 51 7.73 8.45 28.49
CA ARG A 51 6.50 8.73 27.76
C ARG A 51 5.96 7.44 27.16
N THR A 52 4.65 7.31 27.12
CA THR A 52 3.92 6.17 26.55
C THR A 52 2.92 6.66 25.51
N VAL A 53 2.61 5.80 24.54
CA VAL A 53 1.50 5.98 23.60
C VAL A 53 0.35 5.09 24.07
N THR A 54 -0.90 5.47 23.81
CA THR A 54 -2.05 4.57 24.04
C THR A 54 -2.40 3.90 22.73
N PHE A 55 -2.28 2.57 22.69
CA PHE A 55 -2.83 1.75 21.62
C PHE A 55 -4.04 0.99 22.12
N HIS A 56 -5.03 0.81 21.26
CA HIS A 56 -6.23 0.03 21.55
C HIS A 56 -6.14 -1.37 20.92
N TYR A 57 -6.84 -2.34 21.49
CA TYR A 57 -7.05 -3.64 20.87
C TYR A 57 -8.47 -4.16 21.10
N ARG A 58 -8.98 -4.93 20.15
CA ARG A 58 -10.20 -5.73 20.30
C ARG A 58 -9.84 -7.21 20.46
N LEU A 59 -10.38 -7.88 21.47
CA LEU A 59 -10.15 -9.29 21.78
C LEU A 59 -11.46 -10.06 21.57
N ASN A 60 -11.40 -11.24 20.97
CA ASN A 60 -12.53 -12.18 20.92
C ASN A 60 -12.15 -13.49 21.64
N LEU A 61 -12.99 -13.90 22.60
CA LEU A 61 -12.80 -15.09 23.42
C LEU A 61 -13.76 -16.26 23.11
N ASP A 62 -14.67 -16.13 22.15
CA ASP A 62 -15.73 -17.12 21.87
C ASP A 62 -15.20 -18.54 21.56
N HIS A 63 -14.01 -18.64 20.95
CA HIS A 63 -13.33 -19.92 20.68
C HIS A 63 -12.06 -20.12 21.52
N TYR A 64 -11.74 -19.18 22.41
CA TYR A 64 -10.54 -19.27 23.22
C TYR A 64 -10.69 -20.35 24.31
N ARG A 65 -9.66 -21.19 24.45
CA ARG A 65 -9.55 -22.19 25.52
C ARG A 65 -8.37 -21.83 26.41
N PHE A 66 -8.54 -21.98 27.72
CA PHE A 66 -7.44 -21.80 28.66
C PHE A 66 -6.25 -22.70 28.30
N GLY A 67 -5.03 -22.16 28.37
CA GLY A 67 -3.80 -22.81 27.87
C GLY A 67 -3.68 -22.90 26.34
N GLY A 68 -4.70 -22.48 25.58
CA GLY A 68 -4.68 -22.47 24.12
C GLY A 68 -3.85 -21.33 23.51
N PRO A 69 -3.51 -21.45 22.22
CA PRO A 69 -2.75 -20.43 21.50
C PRO A 69 -3.52 -19.12 21.36
N ILE A 70 -2.77 -18.02 21.28
CA ILE A 70 -3.29 -16.68 20.95
C ILE A 70 -2.91 -16.40 19.48
N TYR A 71 -3.81 -15.78 18.73
CA TYR A 71 -3.48 -15.21 17.43
C TYR A 71 -3.68 -13.70 17.46
N ILE A 72 -2.84 -12.96 16.75
CA ILE A 72 -2.83 -11.49 16.77
C ILE A 72 -2.81 -11.00 15.33
N PHE A 73 -3.73 -10.11 14.99
CA PHE A 73 -3.75 -9.50 13.66
C PHE A 73 -2.93 -8.22 13.69
N VAL A 74 -1.74 -8.27 13.11
CA VAL A 74 -0.85 -7.10 13.03
C VAL A 74 -1.34 -6.24 11.87
N ASN A 75 -1.99 -5.13 12.21
CA ASN A 75 -2.38 -4.12 11.26
C ASN A 75 -1.13 -3.47 10.62
N GLY A 76 -1.33 -2.95 9.41
CA GLY A 76 -0.31 -2.20 8.68
C GLY A 76 -0.49 -0.70 8.87
N ALA A 77 -0.27 0.06 7.78
CA ALA A 77 -0.49 1.49 7.72
C ALA A 77 -1.99 1.82 7.86
N ASP A 78 -2.46 2.21 9.04
CA ASP A 78 -3.80 2.74 9.26
C ASP A 78 -3.86 4.27 9.12
N GLU A 79 -5.07 4.84 9.16
CA GLU A 79 -5.30 6.28 8.97
C GLU A 79 -4.91 7.11 10.20
N THR A 80 -4.75 6.44 11.34
CA THR A 80 -4.45 7.01 12.66
C THR A 80 -2.97 6.98 13.02
N THR A 81 -2.12 6.48 12.12
CA THR A 81 -0.68 6.62 12.28
C THR A 81 -0.28 8.06 11.94
N THR A 82 -0.24 8.89 12.98
CA THR A 82 0.07 10.33 12.92
C THR A 82 1.52 10.66 13.27
N GLU A 83 2.44 9.70 13.25
CA GLU A 83 3.86 9.95 13.56
C GLU A 83 4.80 9.11 12.68
N TRP A 84 6.10 9.36 12.81
CA TRP A 84 7.15 8.71 12.05
C TRP A 84 7.31 7.26 12.56
N ILE A 85 6.78 6.27 11.82
CA ILE A 85 6.97 4.86 12.18
C ILE A 85 8.33 4.36 11.70
N GLU A 86 9.13 3.91 12.67
CA GLU A 86 10.21 2.95 12.48
C GLU A 86 9.68 1.53 12.74
N ILE A 87 9.99 0.60 11.83
CA ILE A 87 9.68 -0.83 11.92
C ILE A 87 10.13 -1.39 13.27
N GLU A 88 11.30 -0.97 13.74
CA GLU A 88 11.89 -1.38 15.02
C GLU A 88 11.03 -0.98 16.23
N GLN A 89 10.41 0.21 16.22
CA GLN A 89 9.50 0.66 17.27
C GLN A 89 8.21 -0.17 17.23
N ALA A 90 7.57 -0.28 16.06
CA ALA A 90 6.34 -1.07 15.88
C ALA A 90 6.54 -2.57 16.21
N VAL A 91 7.72 -3.12 15.95
CA VAL A 91 8.11 -4.49 16.36
C VAL A 91 8.22 -4.62 17.89
N ALA A 92 8.67 -3.59 18.60
CA ALA A 92 8.69 -3.56 20.07
C ALA A 92 7.30 -3.31 20.68
N ASP A 93 6.43 -2.55 20.01
CA ASP A 93 5.02 -2.39 20.39
C ASP A 93 4.27 -3.73 20.33
N ILE A 94 4.49 -4.53 19.27
CA ILE A 94 3.93 -5.89 19.14
C ILE A 94 4.40 -6.79 20.30
N ALA A 95 5.67 -6.69 20.71
CA ALA A 95 6.16 -7.44 21.88
C ALA A 95 5.47 -7.00 23.19
N THR A 96 5.25 -5.70 23.36
CA THR A 96 4.54 -5.12 24.52
C THR A 96 3.07 -5.56 24.55
N LEU A 97 2.41 -5.65 23.39
CA LEU A 97 1.06 -6.17 23.26
C LEU A 97 1.00 -7.66 23.67
N VAL A 98 1.94 -8.49 23.22
CA VAL A 98 1.99 -9.92 23.58
C VAL A 98 2.12 -10.11 25.10
N THR A 99 3.02 -9.37 25.77
CA THR A 99 3.14 -9.47 27.23
C THR A 99 1.90 -8.95 27.95
N THR A 100 1.32 -7.84 27.50
CA THR A 100 0.06 -7.31 28.05
C THR A 100 -1.09 -8.31 27.96
N LEU A 101 -1.16 -9.10 26.88
CA LEU A 101 -2.16 -10.15 26.71
C LEU A 101 -1.93 -11.37 27.60
N TYR A 102 -0.69 -11.69 27.96
CA TYR A 102 -0.40 -12.73 28.96
C TYR A 102 -0.89 -12.31 30.35
N ASP A 103 -0.61 -11.08 30.76
CA ASP A 103 -1.08 -10.51 32.03
C ASP A 103 -2.61 -10.46 32.08
N HIS A 104 -3.25 -9.94 31.02
CA HIS A 104 -4.72 -9.82 30.92
C HIS A 104 -5.43 -11.19 30.95
N LEU A 105 -4.82 -12.23 30.40
CA LEU A 105 -5.36 -13.60 30.40
C LEU A 105 -4.94 -14.42 31.64
N GLY A 106 -4.23 -13.82 32.60
CA GLY A 106 -3.81 -14.47 33.84
C GLY A 106 -2.90 -15.68 33.61
N LYS A 107 -1.88 -15.54 32.75
CA LYS A 107 -1.02 -16.65 32.32
C LYS A 107 0.32 -16.68 33.07
N ASP A 108 0.44 -17.62 33.99
CA ASP A 108 1.70 -17.93 34.69
C ASP A 108 2.72 -18.65 33.78
N GLU A 109 2.27 -19.29 32.68
CA GLU A 109 3.13 -19.96 31.69
C GLU A 109 2.87 -19.45 30.25
N PRO A 110 3.91 -19.24 29.42
CA PRO A 110 3.74 -18.80 28.04
C PRO A 110 2.98 -19.82 27.18
N VAL A 111 1.96 -19.35 26.44
CA VAL A 111 1.27 -20.15 25.41
C VAL A 111 1.84 -19.84 24.02
N PRO A 112 1.56 -20.66 22.99
CA PRO A 112 1.93 -20.31 21.64
C PRO A 112 1.23 -19.04 21.15
N VAL A 113 1.98 -18.15 20.50
CA VAL A 113 1.46 -16.92 19.87
C VAL A 113 1.73 -16.97 18.37
N ILE A 114 0.68 -16.76 17.57
CA ILE A 114 0.76 -16.77 16.12
C ILE A 114 0.31 -15.42 15.58
N LEU A 115 1.21 -14.67 14.97
CA LEU A 115 0.83 -13.41 14.32
C LEU A 115 0.26 -13.69 12.93
N TRP A 116 -0.66 -12.85 12.45
CA TRP A 116 -0.99 -12.74 11.03
C TRP A 116 -1.00 -11.27 10.64
N GLY A 117 -0.36 -10.91 9.53
CA GLY A 117 -0.61 -9.63 8.85
C GLY A 117 -0.64 -9.76 7.32
N THR A 118 -1.05 -8.66 6.68
CA THR A 118 -1.05 -8.49 5.21
C THR A 118 -0.27 -7.23 4.83
N GLY A 119 0.49 -7.25 3.74
CA GLY A 119 1.26 -6.06 3.31
C GLY A 119 2.28 -5.65 4.38
N TYR A 120 2.28 -4.36 4.77
CA TYR A 120 3.15 -3.88 5.85
C TYR A 120 2.94 -4.61 7.19
N GLY A 121 1.69 -4.99 7.52
CA GLY A 121 1.42 -5.80 8.71
C GLY A 121 2.06 -7.19 8.65
N ALA A 122 2.21 -7.77 7.45
CA ALA A 122 2.94 -9.03 7.26
C ALA A 122 4.45 -8.86 7.49
N THR A 123 5.03 -7.72 7.05
CA THR A 123 6.42 -7.32 7.33
C THR A 123 6.64 -7.20 8.83
N LEU A 124 5.81 -6.41 9.52
CA LEU A 124 5.87 -6.22 10.97
C LEU A 124 5.74 -7.54 11.74
N ALA A 125 4.73 -8.36 11.44
CA ALA A 125 4.54 -9.66 12.08
C ALA A 125 5.76 -10.59 11.91
N THR A 126 6.31 -10.65 10.69
CA THR A 126 7.48 -11.48 10.36
C THR A 126 8.73 -11.01 11.11
N PHE A 127 8.97 -9.69 11.17
CA PHE A 127 10.10 -9.12 11.88
C PHE A 127 9.93 -9.21 13.41
N ALA A 128 8.72 -9.05 13.94
CA ALA A 128 8.42 -9.26 15.35
C ALA A 128 8.75 -10.69 15.79
N ARG A 129 8.32 -11.72 15.02
CA ARG A 129 8.73 -13.11 15.30
C ARG A 129 10.23 -13.33 15.17
N LYS A 130 10.89 -12.69 14.20
CA LYS A 130 12.35 -12.80 14.01
C LYS A 130 13.11 -12.19 15.20
N LYS A 131 12.61 -11.10 15.77
CA LYS A 131 13.22 -10.36 16.89
C LYS A 131 12.89 -10.98 18.25
N PHE A 132 11.65 -11.43 18.45
CA PHE A 132 11.13 -11.97 19.72
C PHE A 132 10.60 -13.41 19.58
N PRO A 133 11.43 -14.39 19.13
CA PRO A 133 11.00 -15.78 18.95
C PRO A 133 10.68 -16.51 20.27
N HIS A 134 10.99 -15.90 21.42
CA HIS A 134 10.61 -16.37 22.76
C HIS A 134 9.21 -15.90 23.18
N LEU A 135 8.65 -14.87 22.54
CA LEU A 135 7.28 -14.42 22.72
C LEU A 135 6.36 -14.96 21.62
N ILE A 136 6.86 -15.05 20.38
CA ILE A 136 6.07 -15.32 19.18
C ILE A 136 6.51 -16.64 18.54
N THR A 137 5.60 -17.61 18.48
CA THR A 137 5.84 -18.95 17.96
C THR A 137 5.89 -18.99 16.43
N GLY A 138 4.95 -18.31 15.76
CA GLY A 138 4.77 -18.41 14.31
C GLY A 138 4.11 -17.18 13.69
N VAL A 139 4.11 -17.14 12.35
CA VAL A 139 3.53 -16.03 11.57
C VAL A 139 2.86 -16.56 10.32
N PHE A 140 1.64 -16.11 10.03
CA PHE A 140 1.07 -16.11 8.69
C PHE A 140 1.35 -14.75 8.04
N ALA A 141 2.03 -14.73 6.90
CA ALA A 141 2.46 -13.50 6.25
C ALA A 141 2.02 -13.50 4.79
N SER A 142 1.13 -12.58 4.42
CA SER A 142 0.65 -12.44 3.04
C SER A 142 1.15 -11.14 2.42
N SER A 143 1.80 -11.23 1.26
CA SER A 143 2.22 -10.07 0.47
C SER A 143 3.09 -9.04 1.22
N GLY A 144 3.91 -9.51 2.17
CA GLY A 144 4.82 -8.64 2.93
C GLY A 144 6.11 -8.34 2.18
N THR A 145 6.64 -7.12 2.36
CA THR A 145 7.95 -6.71 1.86
C THR A 145 9.01 -7.04 2.91
N PHE A 146 9.92 -7.97 2.61
CA PHE A 146 10.93 -8.47 3.58
C PHE A 146 12.38 -8.10 3.23
N ARG A 147 12.58 -7.45 2.08
CA ARG A 147 13.87 -6.97 1.58
C ARG A 147 13.65 -5.56 1.05
N ALA A 148 14.64 -4.70 1.27
CA ALA A 148 14.72 -3.40 0.61
C ALA A 148 15.38 -3.61 -0.76
N GLU A 149 14.65 -3.32 -1.84
CA GLU A 149 15.09 -3.58 -3.22
C GLU A 149 14.85 -2.34 -4.08
N VAL A 150 15.87 -1.48 -4.14
CA VAL A 150 15.81 -0.19 -4.85
C VAL A 150 15.56 -0.34 -6.35
N PHE A 151 16.08 -1.41 -6.95
CA PHE A 151 16.06 -1.68 -8.38
C PHE A 151 15.14 -2.86 -8.73
N ASP A 152 13.97 -2.97 -8.07
CA ASP A 152 13.01 -4.04 -8.34
C ASP A 152 11.97 -3.67 -9.43
N THR A 153 12.13 -4.26 -10.62
CA THR A 153 11.16 -4.15 -11.72
C THR A 153 10.01 -5.15 -11.60
N SER A 154 10.08 -6.11 -10.67
CA SER A 154 9.24 -7.32 -10.66
C SER A 154 7.75 -7.04 -10.57
N TYR A 155 7.34 -5.93 -9.94
CA TYR A 155 5.94 -5.51 -9.86
C TYR A 155 5.38 -5.16 -11.25
N HIS A 156 6.07 -4.28 -11.99
CA HIS A 156 5.65 -3.86 -13.33
C HIS A 156 5.82 -4.98 -14.37
N ASP A 157 6.89 -5.76 -14.26
CA ASP A 157 7.13 -6.92 -15.13
C ASP A 157 6.07 -8.02 -14.92
N SER A 158 5.66 -8.25 -13.67
CA SER A 158 4.56 -9.19 -13.35
C SER A 158 3.23 -8.69 -13.89
N LEU A 159 2.95 -7.39 -13.82
CA LEU A 159 1.73 -6.81 -14.38
C LEU A 159 1.72 -6.93 -15.91
N SER A 160 2.80 -6.48 -16.57
CA SER A 160 3.03 -6.61 -18.03
C SER A 160 2.89 -8.07 -18.50
N GLY A 161 3.61 -8.99 -17.86
CA GLY A 161 3.57 -10.42 -18.17
C GLY A 161 2.18 -11.05 -17.96
N ASN A 162 1.40 -10.56 -17.00
CA ASN A 162 0.02 -10.99 -16.81
C ASN A 162 -0.94 -10.44 -17.88
N LEU A 163 -0.76 -9.20 -18.37
CA LEU A 163 -1.50 -8.69 -19.54
C LEU A 163 -1.25 -9.55 -20.78
N LEU A 164 -0.01 -9.97 -21.00
CA LEU A 164 0.37 -10.87 -22.09
C LEU A 164 -0.23 -12.29 -21.92
N ARG A 165 -0.06 -12.89 -20.74
CA ARG A 165 -0.40 -14.30 -20.47
C ARG A 165 -1.89 -14.57 -20.26
N LEU A 166 -2.62 -13.63 -19.63
CA LEU A 166 -4.03 -13.78 -19.27
C LEU A 166 -4.96 -12.88 -20.09
N GLY A 167 -4.42 -11.88 -20.76
CA GLY A 167 -5.11 -11.06 -21.74
C GLY A 167 -4.89 -11.59 -23.16
N SER A 168 -3.84 -11.09 -23.81
CA SER A 168 -3.30 -11.59 -25.08
C SER A 168 -2.08 -10.76 -25.51
N LEU A 169 -1.33 -11.24 -26.51
CA LEU A 169 -0.30 -10.44 -27.19
C LEU A 169 -0.88 -9.16 -27.81
N ASP A 170 -2.08 -9.21 -28.37
CA ASP A 170 -2.76 -8.02 -28.92
C ASP A 170 -3.10 -7.02 -27.81
N CYS A 171 -3.69 -7.46 -26.68
CA CYS A 171 -3.93 -6.59 -25.52
C CYS A 171 -2.64 -5.93 -25.00
N HIS A 172 -1.59 -6.73 -24.76
CA HIS A 172 -0.29 -6.25 -24.29
C HIS A 172 0.31 -5.21 -25.23
N SER A 173 0.33 -5.50 -26.54
CA SER A 173 0.83 -4.57 -27.57
C SER A 173 0.02 -3.27 -27.60
N ARG A 174 -1.30 -3.33 -27.40
CA ARG A 174 -2.16 -2.12 -27.37
C ARG A 174 -1.87 -1.23 -26.17
N VAL A 175 -1.64 -1.83 -25.00
CA VAL A 175 -1.25 -1.08 -23.79
C VAL A 175 0.07 -0.38 -24.02
N ARG A 176 1.10 -1.12 -24.48
CA ARG A 176 2.41 -0.55 -24.82
C ARG A 176 2.29 0.60 -25.84
N ASN A 177 1.68 0.35 -26.99
CA ASN A 177 1.50 1.34 -28.04
C ASN A 177 0.71 2.59 -27.56
N ALA A 178 -0.18 2.46 -26.58
CA ALA A 178 -0.90 3.59 -26.01
C ALA A 178 0.03 4.46 -25.14
N PHE A 179 0.88 3.85 -24.32
CA PHE A 179 1.90 4.57 -23.55
C PHE A 179 3.00 5.17 -24.43
N ASP A 180 3.48 4.44 -25.45
CA ASP A 180 4.49 4.93 -26.41
C ASP A 180 3.98 6.18 -27.16
N VAL A 181 2.70 6.18 -27.60
CA VAL A 181 2.08 7.35 -28.23
C VAL A 181 1.87 8.49 -27.23
N LEU A 182 1.53 8.19 -25.97
CA LEU A 182 1.40 9.22 -24.93
C LEU A 182 2.75 9.89 -24.65
N LEU A 183 3.84 9.13 -24.56
CA LEU A 183 5.20 9.65 -24.38
C LEU A 183 5.63 10.49 -25.58
N TYR A 184 5.41 10.01 -26.81
CA TYR A 184 5.67 10.79 -28.03
C TYR A 184 4.92 12.13 -28.05
N LEU A 185 3.69 12.19 -27.55
CA LEU A 185 2.93 13.45 -27.46
C LEU A 185 3.56 14.43 -26.46
N PHE A 186 4.15 13.95 -25.36
CA PHE A 186 4.93 14.78 -24.43
C PHE A 186 6.20 15.33 -25.09
N GLU A 187 7.01 14.46 -25.68
CA GLU A 187 8.25 14.83 -26.41
C GLU A 187 8.00 15.87 -27.53
N ASN A 188 6.77 15.94 -28.05
CA ASN A 188 6.35 16.87 -29.11
C ASN A 188 5.47 18.02 -28.59
N ASN A 189 5.57 18.36 -27.30
CA ASN A 189 4.93 19.52 -26.67
C ASN A 189 3.39 19.57 -26.81
N GLN A 190 2.71 18.42 -26.86
CA GLN A 190 1.25 18.34 -27.01
C GLN A 190 0.49 18.40 -25.67
N GLY A 191 1.05 19.07 -24.65
CA GLY A 191 0.52 19.07 -23.28
C GLY A 191 -0.94 19.52 -23.15
N GLU A 192 -1.39 20.49 -23.95
CA GLU A 192 -2.81 20.90 -23.97
C GLU A 192 -3.75 19.81 -24.51
N TYR A 193 -3.33 19.13 -25.58
CA TYR A 193 -4.09 18.01 -26.14
C TYR A 193 -4.18 16.86 -25.14
N ILE A 194 -3.07 16.56 -24.45
CA ILE A 194 -3.04 15.53 -23.41
C ILE A 194 -3.98 15.91 -22.25
N ARG A 195 -3.89 17.15 -21.74
CA ARG A 195 -4.78 17.71 -20.70
C ARG A 195 -6.25 17.51 -21.05
N ASP A 196 -6.67 17.99 -22.23
CA ASP A 196 -8.08 17.99 -22.62
C ASP A 196 -8.63 16.59 -22.87
N ARG A 197 -7.81 15.69 -23.42
CA ARG A 197 -8.24 14.32 -23.72
C ARG A 197 -8.31 13.45 -22.47
N LEU A 198 -7.35 13.54 -21.55
CA LEU A 198 -7.32 12.77 -20.29
C LEU A 198 -8.10 13.44 -19.15
N ARG A 199 -8.59 14.67 -19.36
CA ARG A 199 -9.21 15.53 -18.34
C ARG A 199 -8.26 15.81 -17.17
N LEU A 200 -7.04 16.23 -17.45
CA LEU A 200 -6.09 16.58 -16.40
C LEU A 200 -6.44 17.95 -15.79
N CYS A 201 -6.19 18.13 -14.49
CA CYS A 201 -6.45 19.41 -13.80
C CYS A 201 -5.47 20.53 -14.21
N GLY A 202 -4.34 20.18 -14.82
CA GLY A 202 -3.32 21.08 -15.32
C GLY A 202 -2.65 20.53 -16.58
N ILE A 203 -1.80 21.34 -17.21
CA ILE A 203 -0.85 20.85 -18.21
C ILE A 203 0.30 20.22 -17.44
N VAL A 204 0.73 19.02 -17.85
CA VAL A 204 1.97 18.38 -17.38
C VAL A 204 3.13 18.92 -18.21
N ASP A 205 4.18 19.40 -17.55
CA ASP A 205 5.39 19.88 -18.22
C ASP A 205 6.20 18.70 -18.78
N PRO A 206 6.44 18.61 -20.11
CA PRO A 206 7.23 17.52 -20.70
C PRO A 206 8.72 17.57 -20.32
N ASP A 207 9.25 18.71 -19.88
CA ASP A 207 10.64 18.85 -19.44
C ASP A 207 10.82 18.50 -17.94
N ASP A 208 9.72 18.36 -17.17
CA ASP A 208 9.76 17.92 -15.77
C ASP A 208 9.54 16.39 -15.65
N THR A 209 10.63 15.68 -15.38
CA THR A 209 10.62 14.21 -15.20
C THR A 209 9.72 13.75 -14.04
N GLN A 210 9.49 14.59 -13.03
CA GLN A 210 8.64 14.25 -11.90
C GLN A 210 7.15 14.38 -12.25
N GLU A 211 6.75 15.39 -13.02
CA GLU A 211 5.35 15.50 -13.48
C GLU A 211 5.01 14.42 -14.52
N VAL A 212 5.92 14.16 -15.47
CA VAL A 212 5.75 13.06 -16.44
C VAL A 212 5.75 11.72 -15.70
N GLY A 213 6.72 11.46 -14.82
CA GLY A 213 6.78 10.23 -14.01
C GLY A 213 5.50 10.01 -13.20
N LEU A 214 5.02 11.04 -12.49
CA LEU A 214 3.79 10.96 -11.71
C LEU A 214 2.57 10.57 -12.56
N LEU A 215 2.41 11.12 -13.76
CA LEU A 215 1.31 10.76 -14.64
C LEU A 215 1.35 9.27 -15.05
N PHE A 216 2.54 8.75 -15.38
CA PHE A 216 2.67 7.35 -15.77
C PHE A 216 2.55 6.40 -14.57
N GLU A 217 3.08 6.74 -13.39
CA GLU A 217 2.84 6.01 -12.12
C GLU A 217 1.33 5.95 -11.81
N LEU A 218 0.61 7.07 -11.92
CA LEU A 218 -0.85 7.11 -11.76
C LEU A 218 -1.59 6.20 -12.74
N PHE A 219 -1.23 6.16 -14.02
CA PHE A 219 -1.88 5.23 -14.96
C PHE A 219 -1.59 3.76 -14.66
N ILE A 220 -0.35 3.42 -14.29
CA ILE A 220 0.02 2.04 -13.97
C ILE A 220 -0.69 1.59 -12.67
N ASP A 221 -0.80 2.47 -11.67
CA ASP A 221 -1.56 2.20 -10.44
C ASP A 221 -3.08 2.15 -10.69
N LEU A 222 -3.64 2.95 -11.59
CA LEU A 222 -5.04 2.82 -12.03
C LEU A 222 -5.30 1.45 -12.68
N ILE A 223 -4.40 0.98 -13.57
CA ILE A 223 -4.51 -0.34 -14.21
C ILE A 223 -4.46 -1.44 -13.15
N SER A 224 -3.49 -1.35 -12.24
CA SER A 224 -3.27 -2.29 -11.14
C SER A 224 -4.49 -2.37 -10.20
N ASN A 225 -5.04 -1.21 -9.82
CA ASN A 225 -6.19 -1.13 -8.94
C ASN A 225 -7.47 -1.65 -9.61
N TYR A 226 -7.73 -1.28 -10.86
CA TYR A 226 -8.86 -1.80 -11.63
C TYR A 226 -8.80 -3.32 -11.72
N ILE A 227 -7.65 -3.89 -12.09
CA ILE A 227 -7.47 -5.35 -12.17
C ILE A 227 -7.71 -6.01 -10.80
N ARG A 228 -7.19 -5.43 -9.72
CA ARG A 228 -7.38 -5.92 -8.34
C ARG A 228 -8.84 -5.88 -7.89
N GLN A 229 -9.57 -4.79 -8.14
CA GLN A 229 -10.99 -4.65 -7.79
C GLN A 229 -11.88 -5.69 -8.51
N GLN A 230 -11.56 -5.97 -9.79
CA GLN A 230 -12.28 -6.91 -10.66
C GLN A 230 -11.81 -8.38 -10.54
N GLN A 231 -10.72 -8.62 -9.82
CA GLN A 231 -10.20 -9.95 -9.43
C GLN A 231 -10.03 -10.91 -10.63
N LEU A 232 -10.71 -12.07 -10.60
CA LEU A 232 -10.64 -13.13 -11.60
C LEU A 232 -10.90 -12.64 -13.04
N PHE A 233 -11.65 -11.55 -13.21
CA PHE A 233 -12.00 -10.99 -14.51
C PHE A 233 -11.30 -9.66 -14.82
N GLY A 234 -10.38 -9.20 -13.97
CA GLY A 234 -9.76 -7.88 -14.09
C GLY A 234 -8.96 -7.69 -15.37
N ILE A 235 -8.01 -8.58 -15.64
CA ILE A 235 -7.19 -8.53 -16.85
C ILE A 235 -8.06 -8.70 -18.11
N THR A 236 -8.99 -9.65 -18.12
CA THR A 236 -9.88 -9.86 -19.27
C THR A 236 -10.82 -8.68 -19.54
N SER A 237 -11.25 -7.96 -18.49
CA SER A 237 -12.09 -6.78 -18.65
C SER A 237 -11.30 -5.58 -19.15
N PHE A 238 -10.13 -5.32 -18.55
CA PHE A 238 -9.21 -4.28 -18.99
C PHE A 238 -8.77 -4.48 -20.45
N CYS A 239 -8.39 -5.70 -20.82
CA CYS A 239 -8.02 -6.03 -22.19
C CYS A 239 -9.17 -5.81 -23.19
N ARG A 240 -10.41 -6.19 -22.83
CA ARG A 240 -11.59 -5.92 -23.67
C ARG A 240 -11.79 -4.43 -23.91
N ASP A 241 -11.56 -3.58 -22.90
CA ASP A 241 -11.64 -2.13 -23.06
C ASP A 241 -10.50 -1.57 -23.93
N MET A 242 -9.27 -2.08 -23.73
CA MET A 242 -8.09 -1.75 -24.55
C MET A 242 -8.18 -2.23 -26.00
N GLN A 243 -9.00 -3.24 -26.28
CA GLN A 243 -9.23 -3.82 -27.61
C GLN A 243 -10.49 -3.27 -28.32
N TYR A 244 -11.24 -2.35 -27.68
CA TYR A 244 -12.55 -1.91 -28.15
C TYR A 244 -12.52 -1.20 -29.52
N TYR A 245 -11.58 -0.27 -29.73
CA TYR A 245 -11.30 0.33 -31.04
C TYR A 245 -10.01 -0.26 -31.64
N PRO A 246 -10.07 -1.11 -32.70
CA PRO A 246 -8.93 -1.90 -33.15
C PRO A 246 -7.71 -1.14 -33.70
N ALA A 247 -7.84 0.15 -34.00
CA ALA A 247 -6.78 0.98 -34.58
C ALA A 247 -6.34 2.15 -33.67
N ASP A 248 -6.92 2.30 -32.48
CA ASP A 248 -6.84 3.53 -31.70
C ASP A 248 -6.50 3.27 -30.23
N ASN A 249 -5.24 2.89 -30.03
CA ASN A 249 -4.74 2.41 -28.73
C ASN A 249 -4.76 3.52 -27.67
N LEU A 250 -4.33 4.73 -28.04
CA LEU A 250 -4.36 5.89 -27.15
C LEU A 250 -5.80 6.25 -26.75
N ASN A 251 -6.75 6.29 -27.70
CA ASN A 251 -8.13 6.63 -27.33
C ASN A 251 -8.82 5.51 -26.53
N ASN A 252 -8.42 4.24 -26.67
CA ASN A 252 -8.87 3.18 -25.75
C ASN A 252 -8.33 3.43 -24.32
N LEU A 253 -7.04 3.74 -24.16
CA LEU A 253 -6.45 4.07 -22.85
C LEU A 253 -7.12 5.30 -22.23
N ILE A 254 -7.28 6.39 -22.99
CA ILE A 254 -7.98 7.60 -22.56
C ILE A 254 -9.42 7.29 -22.12
N ARG A 255 -10.19 6.56 -22.96
CA ARG A 255 -11.60 6.25 -22.66
C ARG A 255 -11.72 5.40 -21.40
N TRP A 256 -10.88 4.39 -21.27
CA TRP A 256 -10.85 3.52 -20.09
C TRP A 256 -10.46 4.32 -18.84
N ALA A 257 -9.39 5.14 -18.91
CA ALA A 257 -8.95 5.95 -17.78
C ALA A 257 -10.03 6.93 -17.32
N VAL A 258 -10.61 7.71 -18.25
CA VAL A 258 -11.70 8.66 -17.95
C VAL A 258 -12.96 7.96 -17.42
N TYR A 259 -13.23 6.72 -17.85
CA TYR A 259 -14.32 5.92 -17.29
C TYR A 259 -14.04 5.45 -15.86
N VAL A 260 -12.81 5.01 -15.57
CA VAL A 260 -12.43 4.52 -14.23
C VAL A 260 -12.29 5.68 -13.24
N HIS A 261 -11.52 6.73 -13.58
CA HIS A 261 -11.28 7.87 -12.69
C HIS A 261 -12.50 8.77 -12.54
N GLY A 262 -13.37 8.87 -13.57
CA GLY A 262 -14.63 9.62 -13.51
C GLY A 262 -15.70 9.05 -12.57
N TYR A 263 -15.43 7.91 -11.93
CA TYR A 263 -16.21 7.36 -10.81
C TYR A 263 -15.56 7.59 -9.43
N GLU A 264 -14.28 7.95 -9.36
CA GLU A 264 -13.49 8.04 -8.12
C GLU A 264 -12.96 9.46 -7.81
N PHE A 265 -12.92 10.39 -8.77
CA PHE A 265 -12.40 11.76 -8.61
C PHE A 265 -13.39 12.84 -9.10
N GLU A 266 -13.37 14.01 -8.45
CA GLU A 266 -14.03 15.24 -8.95
C GLU A 266 -13.47 15.63 -10.33
N ASP A 267 -14.27 16.32 -11.15
CA ASP A 267 -14.07 16.97 -12.47
C ASP A 267 -12.81 16.70 -13.36
N CYS A 268 -11.61 16.52 -12.80
CA CYS A 268 -10.35 16.28 -13.49
C CYS A 268 -9.38 15.37 -12.70
N LEU A 269 -8.48 14.68 -13.41
CA LEU A 269 -7.36 13.92 -12.82
C LEU A 269 -6.24 14.89 -12.41
N ASN A 270 -5.89 14.89 -11.12
CA ASN A 270 -4.85 15.78 -10.60
C ASN A 270 -3.45 15.16 -10.72
N THR A 271 -2.59 15.82 -11.48
CA THR A 271 -1.22 15.40 -11.83
C THR A 271 -0.16 16.37 -11.34
N ASN A 272 -0.52 17.36 -10.51
CA ASN A 272 0.41 18.39 -10.07
C ASN A 272 1.37 17.83 -9.01
N TYR A 273 2.63 17.62 -9.40
CA TYR A 273 3.64 17.02 -8.54
C TYR A 273 3.92 17.87 -7.30
N THR A 274 4.14 19.17 -7.46
CA THR A 274 4.38 20.11 -6.35
C THR A 274 3.27 20.09 -5.29
N GLN A 275 2.00 19.95 -5.70
CA GLN A 275 0.87 19.83 -4.78
C GLN A 275 0.85 18.48 -4.06
N LEU A 276 1.21 17.38 -4.74
CA LEU A 276 1.37 16.07 -4.10
C LEU A 276 2.47 16.12 -3.03
N ILE A 277 3.65 16.65 -3.38
CA ILE A 277 4.76 16.82 -2.44
C ILE A 277 4.35 17.69 -1.26
N GLY A 278 3.72 18.85 -1.49
CA GLY A 278 3.24 19.72 -0.41
C GLY A 278 2.25 19.03 0.54
N ARG A 279 1.36 18.16 0.02
CA ARG A 279 0.43 17.35 0.82
C ARG A 279 1.11 16.23 1.62
N LEU A 280 2.20 15.65 1.09
CA LEU A 280 2.97 14.60 1.77
C LEU A 280 4.02 15.19 2.73
N ALA A 281 4.48 16.42 2.51
CA ALA A 281 5.38 17.13 3.40
C ALA A 281 4.66 17.60 4.67
N ASP A 282 3.35 17.90 4.61
CA ASP A 282 2.54 18.35 5.74
C ASP A 282 2.62 17.37 6.93
N THR A 283 3.14 17.86 8.06
CA THR A 283 3.23 17.14 9.33
C THR A 283 2.13 17.52 10.32
N ASN A 284 1.12 18.31 9.92
CA ASN A 284 -0.04 18.56 10.76
C ASN A 284 -1.09 17.47 10.55
N TRP A 285 -1.00 16.43 11.35
CA TRP A 285 -1.83 15.24 11.23
C TRP A 285 -3.31 15.46 11.59
N GLU A 286 -3.66 16.56 12.27
CA GLU A 286 -5.07 16.95 12.49
C GLU A 286 -5.73 17.50 11.22
N THR A 287 -4.93 18.01 10.27
CA THR A 287 -5.42 18.63 9.02
C THR A 287 -4.96 17.92 7.75
N SER A 288 -4.01 16.99 7.85
CA SER A 288 -3.47 16.26 6.70
C SER A 288 -4.56 15.41 6.06
N VAL A 289 -4.75 15.57 4.75
CA VAL A 289 -5.73 14.82 3.96
C VAL A 289 -5.21 13.41 3.60
N TYR A 290 -3.91 13.14 3.81
CA TYR A 290 -3.26 11.89 3.36
C TYR A 290 -2.26 11.29 4.38
N PRO A 291 -2.61 11.15 5.68
CA PRO A 291 -1.68 10.68 6.71
C PRO A 291 -1.07 9.30 6.37
N ARG A 292 -1.91 8.36 5.93
CA ARG A 292 -1.48 7.02 5.50
C ARG A 292 -0.51 7.04 4.31
N LEU A 293 -0.71 7.92 3.32
CA LEU A 293 0.21 8.01 2.16
C LEU A 293 1.54 8.61 2.59
N ARG A 294 1.54 9.64 3.44
CA ARG A 294 2.77 10.20 4.02
C ARG A 294 3.55 9.15 4.81
N MET A 295 2.86 8.37 5.65
CA MET A 295 3.47 7.31 6.44
C MET A 295 4.08 6.21 5.54
N TYR A 296 3.36 5.79 4.49
CA TYR A 296 3.89 4.81 3.53
C TYR A 296 5.04 5.37 2.69
N ALA A 297 4.98 6.63 2.27
CA ALA A 297 6.07 7.33 1.61
C ALA A 297 7.32 7.36 2.51
N TYR A 298 7.17 7.65 3.81
CA TYR A 298 8.28 7.63 4.75
C TYR A 298 8.92 6.25 4.87
N LEU A 299 8.13 5.18 5.04
CA LEU A 299 8.65 3.80 5.04
C LEU A 299 9.36 3.46 3.73
N ARG A 300 8.74 3.80 2.59
CA ARG A 300 9.28 3.61 1.24
C ARG A 300 10.63 4.30 1.10
N CYS A 301 10.77 5.51 1.65
CA CYS A 301 11.96 6.36 1.61
C CYS A 301 13.00 6.13 2.72
N THR A 302 12.80 5.17 3.63
CA THR A 302 13.77 4.93 4.74
C THR A 302 14.07 3.47 5.10
N GLN A 303 13.11 2.57 4.96
CA GLN A 303 13.20 1.25 5.62
C GLN A 303 12.89 0.08 4.68
N ILE A 304 11.93 0.24 3.76
CA ILE A 304 11.48 -0.88 2.90
C ILE A 304 11.91 -0.76 1.44
N ALA A 305 12.44 0.40 1.00
CA ALA A 305 12.84 0.71 -0.38
C ALA A 305 11.88 0.13 -1.44
N ALA A 306 10.58 0.23 -1.20
CA ALA A 306 9.54 -0.39 -2.04
C ALA A 306 9.26 0.45 -3.29
N PHE A 307 10.33 0.79 -4.02
CA PHE A 307 10.30 1.55 -5.25
C PHE A 307 9.83 0.64 -6.38
N ARG A 308 8.73 1.03 -7.01
CA ARG A 308 8.21 0.34 -8.19
C ARG A 308 8.89 0.96 -9.40
N ILE A 309 10.01 0.37 -9.82
CA ILE A 309 10.69 0.85 -11.03
C ILE A 309 10.17 0.14 -12.28
N THR A 310 10.19 0.81 -13.42
CA THR A 310 9.88 0.25 -14.74
C THR A 310 11.15 -0.30 -15.37
N SER A 311 11.07 -1.48 -16.02
CA SER A 311 12.19 -2.05 -16.76
C SER A 311 12.51 -1.26 -18.02
N ASP A 312 13.78 -1.19 -18.40
CA ASP A 312 14.26 -0.78 -19.74
C ASP A 312 14.03 -1.86 -20.82
N TYR A 313 13.43 -2.99 -20.46
CA TYR A 313 13.37 -4.17 -21.31
C TYR A 313 12.30 -4.09 -22.41
N ASP A 314 12.73 -4.35 -23.65
CA ASP A 314 11.94 -4.29 -24.89
C ASP A 314 10.66 -5.14 -24.98
N MET A 315 10.29 -5.91 -23.95
CA MET A 315 9.01 -6.64 -23.89
C MET A 315 8.06 -6.18 -22.78
N THR A 316 8.38 -5.11 -22.05
CA THR A 316 7.42 -4.55 -21.07
C THR A 316 6.29 -3.77 -21.75
N ALA A 317 5.16 -3.63 -21.05
CA ALA A 317 3.98 -2.88 -21.50
C ALA A 317 4.03 -1.39 -21.09
N PHE A 318 5.03 -1.01 -20.31
CA PHE A 318 5.16 0.30 -19.67
C PHE A 318 6.50 0.93 -20.05
N PRO A 319 6.58 2.24 -20.31
CA PRO A 319 7.84 2.88 -20.68
C PRO A 319 8.77 3.00 -19.47
N SER A 320 10.07 3.06 -19.72
CA SER A 320 11.13 3.14 -18.71
C SER A 320 11.27 4.57 -18.15
N LEU A 321 10.23 5.06 -17.47
CA LEU A 321 10.16 6.43 -16.91
C LEU A 321 10.27 6.47 -15.38
N LEU A 322 9.96 5.36 -14.69
CA LEU A 322 10.01 5.26 -13.24
C LEU A 322 11.30 4.53 -12.87
N ASP A 323 12.39 5.27 -12.71
CA ASP A 323 13.67 4.71 -12.27
C ASP A 323 13.97 5.03 -10.80
N ALA A 324 15.15 4.64 -10.32
CA ALA A 324 15.56 4.93 -8.96
C ALA A 324 15.74 6.44 -8.71
N GLU A 325 16.13 7.23 -9.72
CA GLU A 325 16.34 8.68 -9.56
C GLU A 325 15.01 9.40 -9.37
N TYR A 326 13.97 9.06 -10.13
CA TYR A 326 12.59 9.55 -9.92
C TYR A 326 12.13 9.33 -8.47
N HIS A 327 12.32 8.11 -7.95
CA HIS A 327 11.93 7.76 -6.57
C HIS A 327 12.82 8.42 -5.50
N PHE A 328 14.12 8.61 -5.77
CA PHE A 328 15.04 9.32 -4.87
C PHE A 328 14.69 10.81 -4.77
N ARG A 329 14.46 11.48 -5.90
CA ARG A 329 13.98 12.87 -5.94
C ARG A 329 12.66 13.03 -5.19
N PHE A 330 11.70 12.12 -5.39
CA PHE A 330 10.46 12.07 -4.60
C PHE A 330 10.72 11.99 -3.08
N CYS A 331 11.70 11.20 -2.64
CA CYS A 331 12.05 11.11 -1.23
C CYS A 331 12.74 12.38 -0.69
N GLU A 332 13.62 12.99 -1.49
CA GLU A 332 14.28 14.26 -1.19
C GLU A 332 13.29 15.42 -1.10
N ASP A 333 12.36 15.55 -2.05
CA ASP A 333 11.40 16.64 -2.13
C ASP A 333 10.44 16.69 -0.92
N ILE A 334 10.12 15.52 -0.33
CA ILE A 334 9.21 15.41 0.82
C ILE A 334 9.96 15.51 2.16
N PHE A 335 11.11 14.85 2.28
CA PHE A 335 11.77 14.62 3.57
C PHE A 335 13.15 15.32 3.70
N GLY A 336 13.69 15.87 2.62
CA GLY A 336 14.95 16.61 2.53
C GLY A 336 16.12 15.79 1.94
N GLU A 337 17.16 16.50 1.48
CA GLU A 337 18.38 16.01 0.78
C GLU A 337 18.94 14.67 1.27
N ARG A 338 18.95 14.43 2.60
CA ARG A 338 19.45 13.17 3.19
C ARG A 338 18.68 11.90 2.77
N PHE A 339 17.53 12.04 2.12
CA PHE A 339 16.70 10.93 1.64
C PHE A 339 16.76 10.75 0.11
N GLY A 340 17.54 11.57 -0.61
CA GLY A 340 17.79 11.47 -2.05
C GLY A 340 18.83 10.41 -2.45
N SER A 341 19.23 9.53 -1.54
CA SER A 341 20.17 8.42 -1.82
C SER A 341 19.99 7.25 -0.84
N TRP A 342 20.46 6.06 -1.23
CA TRP A 342 20.30 4.78 -0.52
C TRP A 342 21.59 3.96 -0.49
#